data_AF-B7VT38-F1
#
_entry.id   AF-B7VT38-F1
#
_cell.length_a   1.000
_cell.length_b   1.000
_cell.length_c   1.000
_cell.angle_alpha   90.00
_cell.angle_beta   90.00
_cell.angle_gamma   90.00
#
_symmetry.space_group_name_H-M   'P 1'
#
loop_
_entity.id
_entity.type
_entity.pdbx_description
1 polymer ?
#
loop_
_entity_poly.entity_id
_entity_poly.type
_entity_poly.pdbx_seq_one_letter_code
_entity_poly.pdbx_strand_id
1 'polypeptide(L)'
;MVGKRMASLGYCDVKDMVVSRKSKRTIDDIKDIMTNGNLLSGVLASTPFYAIFGTPSVTASPFEKLVTIREYDWETFGNAMLASKAITRRQIYRLAEPMTWETNGEEQKFWKCVSNASL
;
A
#
# COMPACT_ATOMS: atom_id res chain seq x y z
N MET A 1 -8.12 28.38 -21.55
CA MET A 1 -9.10 27.57 -20.79
C MET A 1 -8.33 26.47 -20.05
N VAL A 2 -8.13 26.62 -18.74
CA VAL A 2 -7.46 25.59 -17.93
C VAL A 2 -8.51 24.51 -17.65
N GLY A 3 -8.38 23.34 -18.29
CA GLY A 3 -9.29 22.22 -18.08
C GLY A 3 -9.36 21.84 -16.61
N LYS A 4 -10.58 21.88 -16.05
CA LYS A 4 -10.92 21.27 -14.75
C LYS A 4 -10.42 19.82 -14.75
N ARG A 5 -9.57 19.46 -13.80
CA ARG A 5 -9.01 18.10 -13.68
C ARG A 5 -9.54 17.45 -12.41
N MET A 6 -10.24 16.33 -12.55
CA MET A 6 -10.55 15.47 -11.42
C MET A 6 -9.26 14.83 -10.90
N ALA A 7 -9.10 14.79 -9.58
CA ALA A 7 -8.08 13.97 -8.92
C ALA A 7 -8.77 13.08 -7.90
N SER A 8 -8.50 11.78 -8.01
CA SER A 8 -9.04 10.77 -7.12
C SER A 8 -7.92 9.89 -6.57
N LEU A 9 -8.00 9.58 -5.27
CA LEU A 9 -7.18 8.60 -4.56
C LEU A 9 -8.09 7.79 -3.64
N GLY A 10 -8.38 6.54 -4.02
CA GLY A 10 -9.35 5.71 -3.30
C GLY A 10 -10.75 6.35 -3.29
N TYR A 11 -11.33 6.50 -2.10
CA TYR A 11 -12.63 7.17 -1.92
C TYR A 11 -12.53 8.70 -1.80
N CYS A 12 -11.32 9.25 -1.77
CA CYS A 12 -11.10 10.70 -1.77
C CYS A 12 -11.17 11.21 -3.21
N ASP A 13 -12.25 11.91 -3.54
CA ASP A 13 -12.47 12.55 -4.84
C ASP A 13 -13.01 13.97 -4.62
N VAL A 14 -12.56 14.91 -5.44
CA VAL A 14 -13.10 16.27 -5.47
C VAL A 14 -13.32 16.69 -6.92
N LYS A 15 -14.59 16.92 -7.26
CA LYS A 15 -15.00 17.42 -8.57
C LYS A 15 -14.54 18.87 -8.72
N ASP A 16 -14.12 19.22 -9.93
CA ASP A 16 -13.79 20.60 -10.33
C ASP A 16 -12.60 21.26 -9.59
N MET A 17 -11.60 20.48 -9.18
CA MET A 17 -10.41 20.99 -8.52
C MET A 17 -9.32 21.45 -9.51
N VAL A 18 -8.65 22.56 -9.21
CA VAL A 18 -7.40 22.95 -9.88
C VAL A 18 -6.24 22.42 -9.05
N VAL A 19 -5.72 21.27 -9.48
CA VAL A 19 -4.60 20.61 -8.78
C VAL A 19 -3.28 21.33 -9.08
N SER A 20 -2.58 21.75 -8.03
CA SER A 20 -1.25 22.35 -8.13
C SER A 20 -0.24 21.38 -8.73
N ARG A 21 0.87 21.91 -9.26
CA ARG A 21 1.96 21.06 -9.79
C ARG A 21 2.54 20.16 -8.68
N LYS A 22 2.61 20.67 -7.44
CA LYS A 22 3.08 19.91 -6.28
C LYS A 22 2.15 18.74 -6.02
N SER A 23 0.85 18.97 -5.89
CA SER A 23 -0.13 17.91 -5.64
C SER A 23 -0.17 16.85 -6.72
N LYS A 24 0.02 17.20 -8.00
CA LYS A 24 0.11 16.18 -9.06
C LYS A 24 1.27 15.21 -8.84
N ARG A 25 2.46 15.75 -8.52
CA ARG A 25 3.62 14.92 -8.19
C ARG A 25 3.36 14.06 -6.96
N THR A 26 2.83 14.66 -5.89
CA THR A 26 2.50 13.92 -4.67
C THR A 26 1.47 12.80 -4.92
N ILE A 27 0.48 13.03 -5.79
CA ILE A 27 -0.48 11.99 -6.20
C ILE A 27 0.22 10.85 -6.94
N ASP A 28 1.14 11.17 -7.85
CA ASP A 28 1.90 10.17 -8.59
C ASP A 28 2.82 9.37 -7.64
N ASP A 29 3.52 10.04 -6.72
CA ASP A 29 4.34 9.39 -5.69
C ASP A 29 3.51 8.44 -4.80
N ILE A 30 2.29 8.84 -4.43
CA ILE A 30 1.36 7.99 -3.65
C ILE A 30 0.93 6.76 -4.47
N LYS A 31 0.65 6.91 -5.76
CA LYS A 31 0.30 5.77 -6.63
C LYS A 31 1.46 4.78 -6.73
N ASP A 32 2.69 5.27 -6.80
CA ASP A 32 3.89 4.42 -6.81
C ASP A 32 4.05 3.68 -5.48
N ILE A 33 3.84 4.35 -4.34
CA ILE A 33 3.83 3.72 -3.02
C ILE A 33 2.76 2.62 -2.93
N MET A 34 1.53 2.88 -3.41
CA MET A 34 0.45 1.90 -3.43
C MET A 34 0.80 0.70 -4.30
N THR A 35 1.37 0.93 -5.48
CA THR A 35 1.78 -0.12 -6.42
C THR A 35 2.86 -1.00 -5.80
N ASN A 36 3.90 -0.39 -5.22
CA ASN A 36 4.99 -1.11 -4.57
C ASN A 36 4.54 -1.85 -3.30
N GLY A 37 3.65 -1.25 -2.50
CA GLY A 37 3.06 -1.90 -1.32
C GLY A 37 2.23 -3.14 -1.70
N ASN A 38 1.45 -3.06 -2.77
CA ASN A 38 0.70 -4.20 -3.31
C ASN A 38 1.63 -5.29 -3.84
N LEU A 39 2.70 -4.92 -4.56
CA LEU A 39 3.70 -5.87 -5.03
C LEU A 39 4.36 -6.59 -3.85
N LEU A 40 4.81 -5.85 -2.83
CA LEU A 40 5.41 -6.43 -1.62
C LEU A 40 4.44 -7.39 -0.93
N SER A 41 3.17 -6.99 -0.78
CA SER A 41 2.13 -7.84 -0.19
C SER A 41 1.93 -9.14 -0.99
N GLY A 42 1.95 -9.06 -2.33
CA GLY A 42 1.85 -10.22 -3.21
C GLY A 42 3.05 -11.16 -3.09
N VAL A 43 4.27 -10.60 -3.03
CA VAL A 43 5.50 -11.39 -2.82
C VAL A 43 5.45 -12.08 -1.46
N LEU A 44 5.14 -11.35 -0.39
CA LEU A 44 5.03 -11.93 0.96
C LEU A 44 4.00 -13.06 1.01
N ALA A 45 2.83 -12.87 0.38
CA ALA A 45 1.79 -13.90 0.30
C ALA A 45 2.25 -15.17 -0.43
N SER A 46 3.21 -15.05 -1.36
CA SER A 46 3.78 -16.21 -2.08
C SER A 46 4.86 -16.95 -1.28
N THR A 47 5.49 -16.31 -0.30
CA THR A 47 6.57 -16.87 0.51
C THR A 47 6.25 -18.23 1.14
N PRO A 48 5.11 -18.45 1.82
CA PRO A 48 4.80 -19.76 2.39
C PRO A 48 4.67 -20.84 1.32
N PHE A 49 4.12 -20.53 0.13
CA PHE A 49 4.02 -21.50 -0.96
C PHE A 49 5.40 -21.93 -1.44
N TYR A 50 6.32 -21.00 -1.64
CA TYR A 50 7.68 -21.32 -2.03
C TYR A 50 8.41 -22.12 -0.94
N ALA A 51 8.27 -21.72 0.33
CA ALA A 51 8.89 -22.42 1.46
C ALA A 51 8.41 -23.87 1.58
N ILE A 52 7.09 -24.10 1.49
CA ILE A 52 6.45 -25.41 1.71
C ILE A 52 6.59 -26.33 0.48
N PHE A 53 6.47 -25.79 -0.73
CA PHE A 53 6.35 -26.60 -1.95
C PHE A 53 7.51 -26.44 -2.93
N GLY A 54 8.35 -25.43 -2.77
CA GLY A 54 9.45 -25.10 -3.69
C GLY A 54 10.85 -25.48 -3.19
N THR A 55 11.01 -25.88 -1.92
CA THR A 55 12.32 -26.19 -1.33
C THR A 55 12.61 -27.71 -1.39
N PRO A 56 13.74 -28.17 -1.94
CA PRO A 56 14.01 -29.61 -2.11
C PRO A 56 14.26 -30.41 -0.81
N SER A 57 14.42 -29.73 0.33
CA SER A 57 14.98 -30.33 1.55
C SER A 57 13.97 -31.11 2.41
N VAL A 58 12.67 -31.08 2.11
CA VAL A 58 11.59 -31.71 2.92
C VAL A 58 10.44 -32.30 2.06
N THR A 59 10.72 -32.65 0.80
CA THR A 59 9.65 -32.83 -0.22
C THR A 59 9.33 -34.26 -0.66
N ALA A 60 9.85 -35.31 0.00
CA ALA A 60 9.68 -36.66 -0.54
C ALA A 60 8.27 -37.24 -0.35
N SER A 61 7.57 -36.86 0.73
CA SER A 61 6.22 -37.40 1.02
C SER A 61 5.17 -36.33 1.36
N PRO A 62 3.87 -36.62 1.14
CA PRO A 62 2.76 -35.77 1.63
C PRO A 62 2.81 -35.52 3.14
N PHE A 63 3.32 -36.48 3.92
CA PHE A 63 3.46 -36.36 5.36
C PHE A 63 4.50 -35.30 5.75
N GLU A 64 5.67 -35.28 5.12
CA GLU A 64 6.71 -34.26 5.36
C GLU A 64 6.22 -32.85 4.99
N LYS A 65 5.39 -32.73 3.95
CA LYS A 65 4.73 -31.45 3.61
C LYS A 65 3.77 -30.99 4.71
N LEU A 66 2.99 -31.90 5.29
CA LEU A 66 2.10 -31.57 6.43
C LEU A 66 2.90 -31.13 7.66
N VAL A 67 4.04 -31.77 7.94
CA VAL A 67 4.96 -31.35 9.00
C VAL A 67 5.50 -29.95 8.71
N THR A 68 5.98 -29.70 7.48
CA THR A 68 6.48 -28.38 7.05
C THR A 68 5.42 -27.29 7.17
N ILE A 69 4.16 -27.57 6.78
CA ILE A 69 3.03 -26.64 6.96
C ILE A 69 2.82 -26.32 8.44
N ARG A 70 2.89 -27.32 9.32
CA ARG A 70 2.69 -27.14 10.76
C ARG A 70 3.84 -26.35 11.41
N GLU A 71 5.06 -26.59 10.97
CA GLU A 71 6.27 -25.98 11.53
C GLU A 71 6.60 -24.61 10.94
N TYR A 72 5.95 -24.23 9.83
CA TYR A 72 6.11 -22.91 9.24
C TYR A 72 5.74 -21.82 10.26
N ASP A 73 6.55 -20.76 10.30
CA ASP A 73 6.34 -19.62 11.20
C ASP A 73 5.21 -18.70 10.69
N TRP A 74 3.99 -19.13 10.96
CA TRP A 74 2.76 -18.39 10.61
C TRP A 74 2.64 -17.06 11.36
N GLU A 75 3.24 -16.94 12.54
CA GLU A 75 3.20 -15.71 13.33
C GLU A 75 4.05 -14.63 12.66
N THR A 76 5.31 -14.94 12.32
CA THR A 76 6.19 -14.01 11.60
C THR A 76 5.62 -13.67 10.23
N PHE A 77 5.05 -14.64 9.51
CA PHE A 77 4.36 -14.36 8.25
C PHE A 77 3.18 -13.40 8.42
N GLY A 78 2.31 -13.64 9.40
CA GLY A 78 1.18 -12.76 9.70
C GLY A 78 1.62 -11.35 10.07
N ASN A 79 2.65 -11.23 10.92
CA ASN A 79 3.24 -9.96 11.31
C ASN A 79 3.84 -9.21 10.11
N ALA A 80 4.54 -9.91 9.21
CA ALA A 80 5.10 -9.31 7.99
C ALA A 80 3.99 -8.79 7.06
N MET A 81 2.91 -9.56 6.89
CA MET A 81 1.74 -9.14 6.10
C MET A 81 1.09 -7.89 6.68
N LEU A 82 0.84 -7.84 7.98
CA LEU A 82 0.29 -6.66 8.66
C LEU A 82 1.22 -5.44 8.55
N ALA A 83 2.53 -5.65 8.73
CA ALA A 83 3.53 -4.60 8.64
C ALA A 83 3.59 -3.99 7.24
N SER A 84 3.49 -4.78 6.16
CA SER A 84 3.52 -4.28 4.78
C SER A 84 2.43 -3.23 4.52
N LYS A 85 1.20 -3.50 4.98
CA LYS A 85 0.07 -2.57 4.89
C LYS A 85 0.29 -1.33 5.77
N ALA A 86 0.75 -1.53 7.01
CA ALA A 86 1.00 -0.43 7.93
C ALA A 86 2.08 0.54 7.41
N ILE A 87 3.17 0.00 6.84
CA ILE A 87 4.25 0.79 6.22
C ILE A 87 3.71 1.56 5.02
N THR A 88 2.96 0.91 4.14
CA THR A 88 2.35 1.55 2.97
C THR A 88 1.48 2.75 3.39
N ARG A 89 0.58 2.56 4.36
CA ARG A 89 -0.27 3.65 4.90
C ARG A 89 0.56 4.79 5.49
N ARG A 90 1.59 4.47 6.27
CA ARG A 90 2.47 5.48 6.88
C ARG A 90 3.21 6.33 5.85
N GLN A 91 3.67 5.72 4.75
CA GLN A 91 4.33 6.47 3.68
C GLN A 91 3.35 7.40 2.95
N ILE A 92 2.13 6.95 2.68
CA ILE A 92 1.07 7.81 2.11
C ILE A 92 0.78 8.98 3.05
N TYR A 93 0.61 8.72 4.36
CA TYR A 93 0.38 9.77 5.35
C TYR A 93 1.49 10.82 5.36
N ARG A 94 2.76 10.39 5.32
CA ARG A 94 3.93 11.27 5.31
C ARG A 94 3.93 12.25 4.12
N LEU A 95 3.37 11.84 2.98
CA LEU A 95 3.22 12.69 1.80
C LEU A 95 1.95 13.53 1.83
N ALA A 96 0.85 13.00 2.36
CA ALA A 96 -0.45 13.64 2.35
C ALA A 96 -0.64 14.69 3.45
N GLU A 97 -0.07 14.47 4.65
CA GLU A 97 -0.22 15.39 5.79
C GLU A 97 0.31 16.80 5.48
N PRO A 98 1.53 16.97 4.92
CA PRO A 98 2.06 18.30 4.62
C PRO A 98 1.15 19.09 3.67
N MET A 99 0.55 18.39 2.71
CA MET A 99 -0.33 18.99 1.73
C MET A 99 -1.60 19.57 2.35
N THR A 100 -1.98 19.15 3.57
CA THR A 100 -3.15 19.68 4.29
C THR A 100 -2.98 21.12 4.77
N TRP A 101 -1.75 21.61 4.92
CA TRP A 101 -1.45 22.99 5.32
C TRP A 101 -0.70 23.78 4.25
N GLU A 102 -0.18 23.13 3.21
CA GLU A 102 0.43 23.79 2.04
C GLU A 102 -0.54 24.14 0.91
N THR A 103 -1.75 23.55 0.91
CA THR A 103 -2.78 23.78 -0.10
C THR A 103 -4.02 24.46 0.48
N ASN A 104 -4.87 25.01 -0.38
CA ASN A 104 -6.04 25.79 0.02
C ASN A 104 -7.32 25.33 -0.72
N GLY A 105 -8.48 25.68 -0.17
CA GLY A 105 -9.78 25.41 -0.79
C GLY A 105 -10.07 23.92 -0.95
N GLU A 106 -10.54 23.54 -2.14
CA GLU A 106 -10.88 22.15 -2.47
C GLU A 106 -9.67 21.20 -2.45
N GLU A 107 -8.48 21.69 -2.79
CA GLU A 107 -7.24 20.92 -2.73
C GLU A 107 -6.87 20.55 -1.30
N GLN A 108 -7.08 21.46 -0.37
CA GLN A 108 -6.88 21.19 1.05
C GLN A 108 -7.86 20.13 1.57
N LYS A 109 -9.13 20.17 1.14
CA LYS A 109 -10.14 19.17 1.53
C LYS A 109 -9.79 17.79 1.00
N PHE A 110 -9.33 17.70 -0.24
CA PHE A 110 -8.79 16.47 -0.82
C PHE A 110 -7.66 15.89 0.02
N TRP A 111 -6.64 16.70 0.34
CA TRP A 111 -5.49 16.22 1.12
C TRP A 111 -5.83 15.84 2.56
N LYS A 112 -6.78 16.54 3.20
CA LYS A 112 -7.32 16.13 4.51
C LYS A 112 -7.97 14.76 4.45
N CYS A 113 -8.74 14.47 3.39
CA CYS A 113 -9.31 13.15 3.18
C CYS A 113 -8.22 12.08 3.04
N VAL A 114 -7.23 12.30 2.17
CA VAL A 114 -6.15 11.33 1.91
C VAL A 114 -5.30 11.09 3.17
N SER A 115 -4.97 12.15 3.91
CA SER A 115 -4.24 12.07 5.17
C SER A 115 -5.02 11.24 6.20
N ASN A 116 -6.32 11.55 6.41
CA ASN A 116 -7.16 10.82 7.36
C ASN A 116 -7.36 9.36 6.95
N ALA A 117 -7.48 9.08 5.65
CA ALA A 117 -7.58 7.71 5.13
C ALA A 117 -6.35 6.85 5.41
N SER A 118 -5.21 7.50 5.73
CA SER A 118 -3.89 6.88 5.92
C SER A 118 -3.51 6.69 7.39
N LEU A 119 -4.31 7.19 8.33
CA LEU A 119 -4.23 6.89 9.76
C LEU A 119 -4.75 5.47 10.03
#